data_AF-A0A1V5VIT3-F1
#
_entry.id   AF-A0A1V5VIT3-F1
#
_cell.length_a   1.000
_cell.length_b   1.000
_cell.length_c   1.000
_cell.angle_alpha   90.00
_cell.angle_beta   90.00
_cell.angle_gamma   90.00
#
_symmetry.space_group_name_H-M   'P 1'
#
loop_
_entity.id
_entity.type
_entity.pdbx_description
1 polymer ?
#
loop_
_entity_poly.entity_id
_entity_poly.type
_entity_poly.pdbx_seq_one_letter_code
_entity_poly.pdbx_strand_id
1 'polypeptide(L)'
;MPQNANAGREANLFGHRIAKIVAEELHLEFTGHSSSNQCKGPKGIGVIKSAKEGNAYIGILKTMLPRLDIIYAAIGCDKNTYQVFEVTKNKVEEFKFEPTSKKNKNQWFIKVRDIKKLRPVLKISDTGSTSAKKIMPSKVVHKKEHKQTQNIEKRIQELFESYNNIMDELRDLKVIRSTNNPAGDYGEYLAEHKLGLIQAPKSSKGYDLTDNNGTKYQVKTRRLTRHNKSRQLGGFRDLDEKLFDYCLAIILTEDFILNEMWVISHDIICKYTRDTTRGFQRLVLDGKLLKEIGVKRIF
;
A
#
# COMPACT_ATOMS: atom_id res chain seq x y z
N MET A 1 27.04 -6.96 4.98
CA MET A 1 26.78 -6.00 3.89
C MET A 1 25.38 -5.42 4.07
N PRO A 2 25.20 -4.09 4.07
CA PRO A 2 23.89 -3.50 4.32
C PRO A 2 22.96 -3.78 3.14
N GLN A 3 21.79 -4.39 3.41
CA GLN A 3 20.73 -4.55 2.43
C GLN A 3 20.16 -3.16 2.11
N ASN A 4 20.57 -2.58 0.98
CA ASN A 4 20.03 -1.33 0.45
C ASN A 4 18.51 -1.45 0.27
N ALA A 5 17.76 -0.42 0.67
CA ALA A 5 16.29 -0.39 0.58
C ALA A 5 15.74 -0.70 -0.83
N ASN A 6 16.54 -0.43 -1.87
CA ASN A 6 16.26 -0.79 -3.26
C ASN A 6 16.21 -2.31 -3.50
N ALA A 7 17.15 -3.07 -2.92
CA ALA A 7 17.15 -4.54 -3.05
C ALA A 7 15.92 -5.18 -2.39
N GLY A 8 15.42 -4.60 -1.28
CA GLY A 8 14.18 -5.03 -0.65
C GLY A 8 12.94 -4.72 -1.50
N ARG A 9 12.91 -3.56 -2.16
CA ARG A 9 11.83 -3.15 -3.06
C ARG A 9 11.79 -4.03 -4.32
N GLU A 10 12.93 -4.31 -4.93
CA GLU A 10 13.06 -5.20 -6.07
C GLU A 10 12.68 -6.65 -5.74
N ALA A 11 13.06 -7.14 -4.55
CA ALA A 11 12.65 -8.47 -4.08
C ALA A 11 11.14 -8.57 -3.89
N ASN A 12 10.48 -7.51 -3.41
CA ASN A 12 9.03 -7.46 -3.28
C ASN A 12 8.33 -7.41 -4.64
N LEU A 13 8.79 -6.55 -5.57
CA LEU A 13 8.24 -6.46 -6.94
C LEU A 13 8.37 -7.80 -7.69
N PHE A 14 9.52 -8.44 -7.57
CA PHE A 14 9.76 -9.78 -8.08
C PHE A 14 8.75 -10.80 -7.52
N GLY A 15 8.59 -10.84 -6.20
CA GLY A 15 7.68 -11.80 -5.56
C GLY A 15 6.21 -11.58 -5.92
N HIS A 16 5.80 -10.34 -6.16
CA HIS A 16 4.46 -10.04 -6.66
C HIS A 16 4.26 -10.48 -8.12
N ARG A 17 5.26 -10.27 -8.99
CA ARG A 17 5.18 -10.69 -10.38
C ARG A 17 5.03 -12.21 -10.51
N ILE A 18 5.87 -12.97 -9.82
CA ILE A 18 5.79 -14.44 -9.83
C ILE A 18 4.46 -14.91 -9.23
N ALA A 19 3.99 -14.27 -8.17
CA ALA A 19 2.70 -14.62 -7.57
C ALA A 19 1.53 -14.47 -8.56
N LYS A 20 1.53 -13.43 -9.40
CA LYS A 20 0.49 -13.26 -10.43
C LYS A 20 0.48 -14.41 -11.43
N ILE A 21 1.64 -14.78 -11.96
CA ILE A 21 1.77 -15.92 -12.90
C ILE A 21 1.26 -17.21 -12.25
N VAL A 22 1.65 -17.49 -11.01
CA VAL A 22 1.17 -18.68 -10.28
C VAL A 22 -0.34 -18.64 -10.08
N ALA A 23 -0.90 -17.48 -9.71
CA ALA A 23 -2.33 -17.33 -9.49
C ALA A 23 -3.13 -17.54 -10.78
N GLU A 24 -2.64 -17.00 -11.90
CA GLU A 24 -3.26 -17.17 -13.22
C GLU A 24 -3.28 -18.65 -13.64
N GLU A 25 -2.12 -19.32 -13.57
CA GLU A 25 -1.97 -20.72 -13.99
C GLU A 25 -2.70 -21.72 -13.09
N LEU A 26 -2.84 -21.42 -11.79
CA LEU A 26 -3.57 -22.27 -10.84
C LEU A 26 -5.02 -21.80 -10.60
N HIS A 27 -5.50 -20.80 -11.34
CA HIS A 27 -6.83 -20.22 -11.19
C HIS A 27 -7.16 -19.80 -9.74
N LEU A 28 -6.22 -19.11 -9.09
CA LEU A 28 -6.34 -18.61 -7.72
C LEU A 28 -6.76 -17.14 -7.72
N GLU A 29 -7.64 -16.78 -6.81
CA GLU A 29 -8.11 -15.40 -6.63
C GLU A 29 -7.31 -14.72 -5.51
N PHE A 30 -6.73 -13.54 -5.74
CA PHE A 30 -6.07 -12.81 -4.66
C PHE A 30 -7.08 -12.31 -3.62
N THR A 31 -6.81 -12.58 -2.35
CA THR A 31 -7.65 -12.16 -1.22
C THR A 31 -6.82 -11.30 -0.28
N GLY A 32 -6.84 -9.98 -0.50
CA GLY A 32 -6.12 -9.02 0.34
C GLY A 32 -5.82 -7.70 -0.37
N HIS A 33 -5.06 -6.83 0.31
CA HIS A 33 -4.52 -5.61 -0.31
C HIS A 33 -3.45 -5.93 -1.36
N SER A 34 -3.16 -4.99 -2.26
CA SER A 34 -2.22 -5.13 -3.40
C SER A 34 -0.79 -5.57 -3.06
N SER A 35 -0.40 -5.54 -1.78
CA SER A 35 0.89 -5.99 -1.26
C SER A 35 0.86 -7.36 -0.58
N SER A 36 -0.29 -8.04 -0.56
CA SER A 36 -0.45 -9.38 0.00
C SER A 36 -0.51 -10.41 -1.13
N ASN A 37 0.39 -11.39 -1.12
CA ASN A 37 0.31 -12.56 -2.00
C ASN A 37 -0.68 -13.61 -1.48
N GLN A 38 -1.63 -13.21 -0.64
CA GLN A 38 -2.66 -14.10 -0.12
C GLN A 38 -3.71 -14.33 -1.21
N CYS A 39 -4.15 -15.57 -1.36
CA CYS A 39 -5.09 -15.99 -2.38
C CYS A 39 -6.11 -16.98 -1.81
N LYS A 40 -7.15 -17.25 -2.59
CA LYS A 40 -8.15 -18.27 -2.34
C LYS A 40 -8.28 -19.12 -3.59
N GLY A 41 -8.41 -20.43 -3.38
CA GLY A 41 -8.64 -21.38 -4.44
C GLY A 41 -9.41 -22.60 -3.93
N PRO A 42 -9.48 -23.68 -4.72
CA PRO A 42 -10.20 -24.90 -4.36
C PRO A 42 -9.74 -25.54 -3.03
N LYS A 43 -8.48 -25.29 -2.64
CA LYS A 43 -7.85 -25.83 -1.42
C LYS A 43 -7.95 -24.90 -0.21
N GLY A 44 -8.78 -23.86 -0.30
CA GLY A 44 -8.99 -22.89 0.77
C GLY A 44 -8.13 -21.63 0.62
N ILE A 45 -7.82 -21.00 1.74
CA ILE A 45 -7.05 -19.76 1.83
C ILE A 45 -5.56 -20.10 1.76
N GLY A 46 -4.86 -19.52 0.80
CA GLY A 46 -3.43 -19.74 0.58
C GLY A 46 -2.59 -18.49 0.54
N VAL A 47 -1.27 -18.68 0.47
CA VAL A 47 -0.33 -17.60 0.16
C VAL A 47 0.67 -18.08 -0.90
N ILE A 48 1.02 -17.19 -1.83
CA ILE A 48 2.02 -17.47 -2.85
C ILE A 48 3.37 -16.91 -2.42
N LYS A 49 4.39 -17.77 -2.37
CA LYS A 49 5.76 -17.41 -1.97
C LYS A 49 6.73 -17.84 -3.05
N SER A 50 7.58 -16.91 -3.49
CA SER A 50 8.60 -17.17 -4.50
C SER A 50 10.00 -17.16 -3.89
N ALA A 51 10.85 -18.08 -4.33
CA ALA A 51 12.28 -18.10 -4.05
C ALA A 51 13.05 -18.17 -5.38
N LYS A 52 14.03 -17.28 -5.58
CA LYS A 52 14.97 -17.38 -6.70
C LYS A 52 15.87 -18.60 -6.50
N GLU A 53 16.51 -19.03 -7.59
CA GLU A 53 17.57 -20.03 -7.51
C GLU A 53 18.64 -19.60 -6.49
N GLY A 54 19.12 -20.53 -5.68
CA GLY A 54 20.09 -20.27 -4.61
C GLY A 54 19.49 -19.80 -3.26
N ASN A 55 18.22 -19.40 -3.21
CA ASN A 55 17.58 -19.08 -1.93
C ASN A 55 17.33 -20.36 -1.10
N ALA A 56 17.83 -20.37 0.14
CA ALA A 56 17.74 -21.55 1.01
C ALA A 56 16.37 -21.73 1.68
N TYR A 57 15.57 -20.67 1.79
CA TYR A 57 14.31 -20.68 2.55
C TYR A 57 13.25 -19.73 1.98
N ILE A 58 11.99 -20.00 2.30
CA ILE A 58 10.87 -19.06 2.17
C ILE A 58 10.37 -18.64 3.56
N GLY A 59 9.97 -17.37 3.70
CA GLY A 59 9.48 -16.81 4.96
C GLY A 59 7.98 -16.51 4.94
N ILE A 60 7.27 -16.91 6.00
CA ILE A 60 5.85 -16.66 6.22
C ILE A 60 5.68 -15.93 7.56
N LEU A 61 4.85 -14.89 7.61
CA LEU A 61 4.59 -14.18 8.88
C LEU A 61 3.89 -15.11 9.88
N LYS A 62 4.35 -15.12 11.13
CA LYS A 62 3.76 -15.91 12.23
C LYS A 62 2.27 -15.61 12.41
N THR A 63 1.87 -14.35 12.20
CA THR A 63 0.47 -13.90 12.29
C THR A 63 -0.41 -14.36 11.13
N MET A 64 0.19 -14.70 9.98
CA MET A 64 -0.55 -15.14 8.79
C MET A 64 -0.78 -16.64 8.79
N LEU A 65 0.23 -17.43 9.19
CA LEU A 65 0.23 -18.89 9.08
C LEU A 65 -1.03 -19.57 9.67
N PRO A 66 -1.57 -19.20 10.86
CA PRO A 66 -2.75 -19.85 11.42
C PRO A 66 -4.00 -19.79 10.54
N ARG A 67 -4.07 -18.83 9.62
CA ARG A 67 -5.21 -18.55 8.74
C ARG A 67 -5.06 -19.16 7.34
N LEU A 68 -3.96 -19.87 7.08
CA LEU A 68 -3.67 -20.48 5.79
C LEU A 68 -3.96 -21.97 5.83
N ASP A 69 -4.61 -22.45 4.78
CA ASP A 69 -4.82 -23.87 4.49
C ASP A 69 -3.65 -24.42 3.65
N ILE A 70 -3.01 -23.56 2.85
CA ILE A 70 -1.98 -23.96 1.88
C ILE A 70 -0.95 -22.84 1.60
N ILE A 71 0.26 -23.24 1.20
CA ILE A 71 1.27 -22.35 0.62
C ILE A 71 1.59 -22.82 -0.79
N TYR A 72 1.48 -21.92 -1.76
CA TYR A 72 1.96 -22.14 -3.12
C TYR A 72 3.39 -21.61 -3.22
N ALA A 73 4.37 -22.50 -3.21
CA ALA A 73 5.78 -22.17 -3.24
C ALA A 73 6.33 -22.25 -4.67
N ALA A 74 6.66 -21.11 -5.28
CA ALA A 74 7.33 -21.04 -6.58
C ALA A 74 8.85 -20.98 -6.38
N ILE A 75 9.56 -22.05 -6.71
CA ILE A 75 10.99 -22.21 -6.48
C ILE A 75 11.73 -22.17 -7.80
N GLY A 76 12.70 -21.26 -7.92
CA GLY A 76 13.53 -21.12 -9.11
C GLY A 76 14.35 -22.39 -9.38
N CYS A 77 14.33 -22.84 -10.63
CA CYS A 77 15.07 -24.01 -11.11
C CYS A 77 16.18 -23.63 -12.09
N ASP A 78 15.90 -22.70 -12.99
CA ASP A 78 16.82 -22.16 -14.00
C ASP A 78 16.50 -20.68 -14.23
N LYS A 79 17.25 -20.01 -15.12
CA LYS A 79 17.03 -18.60 -15.49
C LYS A 79 15.58 -18.37 -15.93
N ASN A 80 14.85 -17.62 -15.10
CA ASN A 80 13.44 -17.26 -15.29
C ASN A 80 12.43 -18.42 -15.24
N THR A 81 12.78 -19.62 -14.78
CA THR A 81 11.80 -20.72 -14.62
C THR A 81 11.64 -21.17 -13.19
N TYR A 82 10.41 -21.49 -12.81
CA TYR A 82 10.05 -21.88 -11.44
C TYR A 82 9.22 -23.15 -11.46
N GLN A 83 9.49 -24.04 -10.51
CA GLN A 83 8.57 -25.12 -10.14
C GLN A 83 7.68 -24.66 -9.01
N VAL A 84 6.38 -24.87 -9.16
CA VAL A 84 5.38 -24.54 -8.14
C VAL A 84 5.05 -25.79 -7.35
N PHE A 85 5.07 -25.66 -6.02
CA PHE A 85 4.74 -26.72 -5.08
C PHE A 85 3.58 -26.27 -4.20
N GLU A 86 2.72 -27.21 -3.88
CA GLU A 86 1.65 -27.01 -2.91
C GLU A 86 2.07 -27.59 -1.56
N VAL A 87 2.23 -26.73 -0.56
CA VAL A 87 2.57 -27.12 0.80
C VAL A 87 1.33 -26.97 1.66
N THR A 88 0.66 -28.09 1.93
CA THR A 88 -0.53 -28.13 2.79
C THR A 88 -0.17 -27.75 4.23
N LYS A 89 -1.14 -27.29 5.01
CA LYS A 89 -0.95 -26.94 6.43
C LYS A 89 -0.15 -27.98 7.22
N ASN A 90 -0.48 -29.27 7.07
CA ASN A 90 0.24 -30.35 7.74
C ASN A 90 1.73 -30.40 7.35
N LYS A 91 2.04 -30.23 6.06
CA LYS A 91 3.42 -30.16 5.57
C LYS A 91 4.14 -28.90 5.99
N VAL A 92 3.43 -27.78 6.13
CA VAL A 92 4.02 -26.56 6.71
C VAL A 92 4.41 -26.78 8.16
N GLU A 93 3.54 -27.40 8.96
CA GLU A 93 3.85 -27.73 10.36
C GLU A 93 5.06 -28.68 10.48
N GLU A 94 5.19 -29.63 9.56
CA GLU A 94 6.35 -30.55 9.49
C GLU A 94 7.66 -29.84 9.12
N PHE A 95 7.61 -28.88 8.19
CA PHE A 95 8.83 -28.28 7.62
C PHE A 95 9.22 -26.93 8.22
N LYS A 96 8.33 -26.27 8.97
CA LYS A 96 8.60 -24.93 9.49
C LYS A 96 9.65 -24.98 10.61
N PHE A 97 10.45 -23.93 10.69
CA PHE A 97 11.38 -23.72 11.79
C PHE A 97 11.51 -22.22 12.10
N GLU A 98 12.00 -21.91 13.31
CA GLU A 98 12.29 -20.53 13.69
C GLU A 98 13.67 -20.09 13.20
N PRO A 99 13.79 -18.90 12.57
CA PRO A 99 15.10 -18.38 12.22
C PRO A 99 15.87 -17.97 13.47
N THR A 100 17.18 -18.22 13.50
CA THR A 100 18.07 -17.82 14.61
C THR A 100 18.31 -16.31 14.70
N SER A 101 18.03 -15.57 13.62
CA SER A 101 18.23 -14.12 13.55
C SER A 101 17.11 -13.32 14.23
N LYS A 102 17.48 -12.43 15.16
CA LYS A 102 16.56 -11.49 15.83
C LYS A 102 15.79 -10.58 14.85
N LYS A 103 16.34 -10.30 13.65
CA LYS A 103 15.72 -9.45 12.62
C LYS A 103 14.46 -10.09 12.01
N ASN A 104 14.35 -11.42 12.04
CA ASN A 104 13.26 -12.18 11.41
C ASN A 104 12.37 -12.93 12.41
N LYS A 105 12.40 -12.55 13.70
CA LYS A 105 11.67 -13.24 14.80
C LYS A 105 10.17 -13.39 14.59
N ASN A 106 9.58 -12.57 13.72
CA ASN A 106 8.15 -12.56 13.40
C ASN A 106 7.76 -13.49 12.23
N GLN A 107 8.69 -14.31 11.73
CA GLN A 107 8.45 -15.22 10.61
C GLN A 107 8.76 -16.68 10.95
N TRP A 108 7.99 -17.59 10.35
CA TRP A 108 8.32 -18.99 10.18
C TRP A 108 9.06 -19.18 8.87
N PHE A 109 10.11 -20.00 8.88
CA PHE A 109 10.89 -20.31 7.68
C PHE A 109 10.65 -21.77 7.28
N ILE A 110 10.65 -22.03 5.97
CA ILE A 110 10.62 -23.39 5.41
C ILE A 110 11.80 -23.53 4.48
N LYS A 111 12.60 -24.59 4.61
CA LYS A 111 13.77 -24.79 3.74
C LYS A 111 13.30 -25.22 2.36
N VAL A 112 13.87 -24.61 1.33
CA VAL A 112 13.55 -24.93 -0.07
C VAL A 112 13.83 -26.41 -0.39
N ARG A 113 14.89 -26.99 0.20
CA ARG A 113 15.20 -28.42 0.05
C ARG A 113 14.10 -29.35 0.56
N ASP A 114 13.37 -28.94 1.59
CA ASP A 114 12.28 -29.75 2.16
C ASP A 114 11.01 -29.61 1.31
N ILE A 115 10.75 -28.41 0.75
CA ILE A 115 9.69 -28.19 -0.24
C ILE A 115 9.93 -29.04 -1.50
N LYS A 116 11.17 -29.10 -1.99
CA LYS A 116 11.56 -29.90 -3.18
C LYS A 116 11.38 -31.42 -2.99
N LYS A 117 11.12 -31.91 -1.77
CA LYS A 117 10.72 -33.31 -1.54
C LYS A 117 9.27 -33.58 -1.96
N LEU A 118 8.45 -32.54 -2.08
CA LEU A 118 7.09 -32.64 -2.59
C LEU A 118 7.10 -32.70 -4.12
N ARG A 119 6.04 -33.24 -4.71
CA ARG A 119 5.87 -33.24 -6.17
C ARG A 119 5.47 -31.84 -6.64
N PRO A 120 6.15 -31.25 -7.65
CA PRO A 120 5.70 -29.99 -8.23
C PRO A 120 4.37 -30.18 -8.94
N VAL A 121 3.50 -29.18 -8.84
CA VAL A 121 2.18 -29.17 -9.49
C VAL A 121 2.20 -28.47 -10.84
N LEU A 122 3.19 -27.59 -11.06
CA LEU A 122 3.31 -26.78 -12.27
C LEU A 122 4.76 -26.32 -12.48
N LYS A 123 5.14 -26.07 -13.73
CA LYS A 123 6.35 -25.33 -14.10
C LYS A 123 5.95 -24.06 -14.83
N ILE A 124 6.47 -22.90 -14.40
CA ILE A 124 6.18 -21.58 -14.98
C ILE A 124 7.45 -20.89 -15.47
N SER A 125 7.31 -19.95 -16.40
CA SER A 125 8.38 -19.10 -16.91
C SER A 125 8.04 -17.61 -16.78
N ASP A 126 9.01 -16.82 -16.32
CA ASP A 126 8.95 -15.36 -16.20
C ASP A 126 9.58 -14.72 -17.45
N THR A 127 8.81 -14.63 -18.54
CA THR A 127 9.31 -14.20 -19.87
C THR A 127 9.47 -12.69 -20.02
N GLY A 128 9.21 -11.89 -18.98
CA GLY A 128 9.43 -10.45 -18.99
C GLY A 128 8.50 -9.64 -19.92
N SER A 129 7.54 -10.27 -20.62
CA SER A 129 6.60 -9.58 -21.51
C SER A 129 5.15 -9.86 -21.13
N THR A 130 4.45 -8.83 -20.67
CA THR A 130 3.02 -8.64 -20.92
C THR A 130 2.82 -8.42 -22.42
N SER A 131 2.66 -9.51 -23.17
CA SER A 131 2.31 -9.44 -24.59
C SER A 131 1.22 -10.47 -24.89
N ALA A 132 0.06 -9.95 -25.26
CA ALA A 132 -1.08 -10.69 -25.76
C ALA A 132 -0.66 -11.72 -26.82
N LYS A 133 -0.94 -13.00 -26.58
CA LYS A 133 -0.99 -14.02 -27.63
C LYS A 133 -2.36 -14.68 -27.67
N LYS A 134 -3.07 -14.29 -28.72
CA LYS A 134 -4.21 -14.88 -29.43
C LYS A 134 -4.35 -16.40 -29.20
N ILE A 135 -5.51 -16.85 -28.69
CA ILE A 135 -5.94 -18.25 -28.73
C ILE A 135 -7.30 -18.32 -29.44
N MET A 136 -7.38 -19.14 -30.51
CA MET A 136 -8.62 -19.54 -31.18
C MET A 136 -9.34 -20.65 -30.39
N PRO A 137 -10.67 -20.82 -30.53
CA PRO A 137 -11.52 -21.22 -29.42
C PRO A 137 -11.88 -22.71 -29.39
N SER A 138 -11.86 -23.30 -28.20
CA SER A 138 -12.67 -24.47 -27.84
C SER A 138 -13.95 -24.01 -27.12
N LYS A 139 -15.06 -24.14 -27.86
CA LYS A 139 -16.49 -24.06 -27.51
C LYS A 139 -16.82 -25.13 -26.42
N VAL A 140 -17.68 -25.02 -25.38
CA VAL A 140 -18.84 -24.18 -25.03
C VAL A 140 -19.10 -24.29 -23.51
N VAL A 141 -18.33 -23.64 -22.62
CA VAL A 141 -18.78 -23.42 -21.21
C VAL A 141 -18.23 -22.09 -20.64
N HIS A 142 -17.01 -21.68 -21.00
CA HIS A 142 -16.34 -20.48 -20.46
C HIS A 142 -16.69 -19.13 -21.12
N LYS A 143 -17.57 -19.07 -22.13
CA LYS A 143 -17.78 -17.84 -22.92
C LYS A 143 -18.47 -16.70 -22.17
N LYS A 144 -19.27 -16.99 -21.12
CA LYS A 144 -19.96 -15.97 -20.33
C LYS A 144 -19.04 -15.34 -19.29
N GLU A 145 -18.37 -16.16 -18.47
CA GLU A 145 -17.45 -15.68 -17.44
C GLU A 145 -16.23 -14.96 -18.04
N HIS A 146 -15.60 -15.50 -19.08
CA HIS A 146 -14.43 -14.86 -19.68
C HIS A 146 -14.77 -13.53 -20.38
N LYS A 147 -15.97 -13.42 -20.98
CA LYS A 147 -16.47 -12.15 -21.55
C LYS A 147 -16.86 -11.16 -20.45
N GLN A 148 -17.30 -11.63 -19.29
CA GLN A 148 -17.62 -10.80 -18.13
C GLN A 148 -16.36 -10.27 -17.43
N THR A 149 -15.33 -11.10 -17.26
CA THR A 149 -14.02 -10.68 -16.72
C THR A 149 -13.30 -9.70 -17.65
N GLN A 150 -13.29 -9.95 -18.96
CA GLN A 150 -12.76 -8.99 -19.95
C GLN A 150 -13.52 -7.65 -19.93
N ASN A 151 -14.83 -7.67 -19.65
CA ASN A 151 -15.62 -6.45 -19.51
C ASN A 151 -15.27 -5.69 -18.21
N ILE A 152 -14.98 -6.40 -17.11
CA ILE A 152 -14.55 -5.77 -15.85
C ILE A 152 -13.17 -5.15 -15.98
N GLU A 153 -12.19 -5.85 -16.56
CA GLU A 153 -10.84 -5.30 -16.77
C GLU A 153 -10.88 -4.06 -17.66
N LYS A 154 -11.65 -4.11 -18.76
CA LYS A 154 -11.87 -2.95 -19.61
C LYS A 154 -12.48 -1.80 -18.81
N ARG A 155 -13.52 -2.07 -18.01
CA ARG A 155 -14.14 -1.06 -17.15
C ARG A 155 -13.17 -0.48 -16.13
N ILE A 156 -12.29 -1.29 -15.55
CA ILE A 156 -11.25 -0.82 -14.63
C ILE A 156 -10.29 0.13 -15.35
N GLN A 157 -9.85 -0.21 -16.57
CA GLN A 157 -9.01 0.69 -17.36
C GLN A 157 -9.73 1.99 -17.70
N GLU A 158 -10.99 1.94 -18.15
CA GLU A 158 -11.80 3.14 -18.40
C GLU A 158 -11.94 4.02 -17.14
N LEU A 159 -12.07 3.41 -15.95
CA LEU A 159 -12.11 4.14 -14.68
C LEU A 159 -10.76 4.76 -14.31
N PHE A 160 -9.64 4.10 -14.60
CA PHE A 160 -8.31 4.67 -14.39
C PHE A 160 -7.98 5.78 -15.41
N GLU A 161 -8.39 5.64 -16.66
CA GLU A 161 -8.32 6.70 -17.67
C GLU A 161 -9.14 7.91 -17.22
N SER A 162 -10.38 7.68 -16.78
CA SER A 162 -11.22 8.75 -16.23
C SER A 162 -10.59 9.42 -15.01
N TYR A 163 -10.00 8.62 -14.10
CA TYR A 163 -9.27 9.13 -12.94
C TYR A 163 -8.07 10.00 -13.36
N ASN A 164 -7.29 9.55 -14.33
CA ASN A 164 -6.14 10.31 -14.84
C ASN A 164 -6.59 11.62 -15.49
N ASN A 165 -7.64 11.60 -16.31
CA ASN A 165 -8.19 12.81 -16.93
C ASN A 165 -8.63 13.84 -15.88
N ILE A 166 -9.31 13.39 -14.80
CA ILE A 166 -9.70 14.25 -13.68
C ILE A 166 -8.45 14.84 -12.99
N MET A 167 -7.43 14.02 -12.74
CA MET A 167 -6.19 14.47 -12.11
C MET A 167 -5.42 15.46 -13.00
N ASP A 168 -5.47 15.29 -14.32
CA ASP A 168 -4.85 16.20 -15.28
C ASP A 168 -5.60 17.54 -15.33
N GLU A 169 -6.92 17.53 -15.37
CA GLU A 169 -7.75 18.75 -15.31
C GLU A 169 -7.52 19.53 -14.00
N LEU A 170 -7.48 18.84 -12.86
CA LEU A 170 -7.13 19.47 -11.57
C LEU A 170 -5.73 20.08 -11.57
N ARG A 171 -4.78 19.50 -12.31
CA ARG A 171 -3.41 20.03 -12.43
C ARG A 171 -3.36 21.24 -13.34
N ASP A 172 -4.11 21.24 -14.44
CA ASP A 172 -4.22 22.37 -15.36
C ASP A 172 -4.88 23.58 -14.68
N LEU A 173 -5.86 23.31 -13.79
CA LEU A 173 -6.45 24.30 -12.89
C LEU A 173 -5.51 24.73 -11.74
N LYS A 174 -4.29 24.18 -11.68
CA LYS A 174 -3.27 24.43 -10.65
C LYS A 174 -3.73 24.10 -9.23
N VAL A 175 -4.72 23.21 -9.11
CA VAL A 175 -5.27 22.76 -7.82
C VAL A 175 -4.36 21.72 -7.18
N ILE A 176 -3.78 20.83 -7.99
CA ILE A 176 -2.87 19.78 -7.53
C ILE A 176 -1.51 19.86 -8.21
N ARG A 177 -0.47 19.38 -7.52
CA ARG A 177 0.94 19.42 -7.98
C ARG A 177 1.59 18.04 -8.01
N SER A 178 0.99 17.07 -7.33
CA SER A 178 1.43 15.68 -7.23
C SER A 178 0.52 14.72 -8.03
N THR A 179 0.95 13.46 -8.11
CA THR A 179 0.17 12.35 -8.69
C THR A 179 -0.45 11.45 -7.61
N ASN A 180 -0.36 11.87 -6.35
CA ASN A 180 -0.92 11.14 -5.21
C ASN A 180 -2.44 11.38 -5.11
N ASN A 181 -3.05 10.90 -4.02
CA ASN A 181 -4.43 11.25 -3.70
C ASN A 181 -4.59 12.79 -3.64
N PRO A 182 -5.55 13.38 -4.38
CA PRO A 182 -5.66 14.83 -4.54
C PRO A 182 -6.05 15.57 -3.26
N ALA A 183 -6.55 14.89 -2.22
CA ALA A 183 -7.00 15.54 -0.99
C ALA A 183 -5.89 16.34 -0.29
N GLY A 184 -4.63 15.88 -0.36
CA GLY A 184 -3.50 16.60 0.24
C GLY A 184 -3.31 17.96 -0.41
N ASP A 185 -2.95 17.93 -1.69
CA ASP A 185 -2.74 19.12 -2.52
C ASP A 185 -3.97 20.04 -2.56
N TYR A 186 -5.18 19.49 -2.63
CA TYR A 186 -6.39 20.31 -2.61
C TYR A 186 -6.57 21.05 -1.28
N GLY A 187 -6.16 20.46 -0.16
CA GLY A 187 -6.13 21.17 1.11
C GLY A 187 -5.11 22.31 1.13
N GLU A 188 -3.93 22.12 0.55
CA GLU A 188 -2.95 23.19 0.38
C GLU A 188 -3.51 24.32 -0.48
N TYR A 189 -4.14 23.98 -1.62
CA TYR A 189 -4.83 24.93 -2.50
C TYR A 189 -5.90 25.72 -1.74
N LEU A 190 -6.75 25.06 -0.95
CA LEU A 190 -7.79 25.72 -0.16
C LEU A 190 -7.21 26.68 0.87
N ALA A 191 -6.14 26.30 1.56
CA ALA A 191 -5.48 27.15 2.55
C ALA A 191 -4.81 28.36 1.89
N GLU A 192 -4.12 28.18 0.78
CA GLU A 192 -3.56 29.29 -0.03
C GLU A 192 -4.66 30.27 -0.44
N HIS A 193 -5.74 29.80 -1.06
CA HIS A 193 -6.75 30.67 -1.64
C HIS A 193 -7.69 31.32 -0.61
N LYS A 194 -7.99 30.64 0.49
CA LYS A 194 -8.88 31.17 1.53
C LYS A 194 -8.17 32.03 2.57
N LEU A 195 -6.88 31.78 2.82
CA LEU A 195 -6.12 32.46 3.86
C LEU A 195 -5.03 33.38 3.30
N GLY A 196 -4.82 33.41 1.97
CA GLY A 196 -3.77 34.20 1.34
C GLY A 196 -2.36 33.70 1.66
N LEU A 197 -2.21 32.41 1.96
CA LEU A 197 -0.91 31.79 2.22
C LEU A 197 -0.17 31.49 0.92
N ILE A 198 1.15 31.45 0.97
CA ILE A 198 2.04 31.22 -0.17
C ILE A 198 2.53 29.78 -0.10
N GLN A 199 2.41 29.04 -1.20
CA GLN A 199 2.93 27.68 -1.26
C GLN A 199 4.47 27.63 -1.17
N ALA A 200 4.96 26.71 -0.35
CA ALA A 200 6.39 26.42 -0.29
C ALA A 200 6.88 25.78 -1.61
N PRO A 201 8.18 25.94 -1.94
CA PRO A 201 8.80 25.21 -3.03
C PRO A 201 8.67 23.69 -2.87
N LYS A 202 8.71 22.95 -3.99
CA LYS A 202 8.73 21.48 -3.96
C LYS A 202 9.93 21.01 -3.13
N SER A 203 9.70 19.99 -2.31
CA SER A 203 10.71 19.37 -1.43
C SER A 203 11.18 20.23 -0.24
N SER A 204 10.47 21.29 0.13
CA SER A 204 10.68 21.96 1.42
C SER A 204 10.48 20.98 2.58
N LYS A 205 11.46 20.89 3.48
CA LYS A 205 11.39 19.98 4.63
C LYS A 205 10.50 20.59 5.71
N GLY A 206 9.37 19.94 5.99
CA GLY A 206 8.60 20.12 7.23
C GLY A 206 7.62 21.29 7.30
N TYR A 207 7.32 21.95 6.17
CA TYR A 207 6.19 22.89 6.05
C TYR A 207 5.71 22.94 4.59
N ASP A 208 4.44 23.29 4.38
CA ASP A 208 3.81 23.28 3.07
C ASP A 208 3.47 24.70 2.57
N LEU A 209 3.20 25.63 3.49
CA LEU A 209 2.81 27.02 3.19
C LEU A 209 3.50 28.02 4.13
N THR A 210 3.57 29.29 3.72
CA THR A 210 3.98 30.42 4.56
C THR A 210 3.03 31.59 4.44
N ASP A 211 2.94 32.46 5.46
CA ASP A 211 2.32 33.79 5.28
C ASP A 211 3.37 34.85 4.88
N ASN A 212 2.91 36.09 4.68
CA ASN A 212 3.77 37.22 4.32
C ASN A 212 4.80 37.59 5.39
N ASN A 213 4.61 37.14 6.64
CA ASN A 213 5.54 37.37 7.75
C ASN A 213 6.55 36.23 7.90
N GLY A 214 6.47 35.19 7.04
CA GLY A 214 7.33 34.01 7.10
C GLY A 214 6.89 32.96 8.11
N THR A 215 5.70 33.08 8.71
CA THR A 215 5.13 32.03 9.57
C THR A 215 4.93 30.77 8.74
N LYS A 216 5.40 29.62 9.22
CA LYS A 216 5.36 28.35 8.50
C LYS A 216 4.16 27.51 8.92
N TYR A 217 3.46 26.98 7.94
CA TYR A 217 2.28 26.13 8.12
C TYR A 217 2.52 24.75 7.49
N GLN A 218 2.21 23.70 8.25
CA GLN A 218 2.07 22.35 7.73
C GLN A 218 0.57 22.03 7.56
N VAL A 219 0.17 21.61 6.36
CA VAL A 219 -1.19 21.21 6.03
C VAL A 219 -1.34 19.70 6.23
N LYS A 220 -2.42 19.29 6.91
CA LYS A 220 -2.84 17.89 7.01
C LYS A 220 -4.32 17.78 6.66
N THR A 221 -4.60 17.22 5.48
CA THR A 221 -5.97 17.07 4.99
C THR A 221 -6.52 15.68 5.28
N ARG A 222 -7.80 15.62 5.64
CA ARG A 222 -8.54 14.38 5.82
C ARG A 222 -9.91 14.43 5.14
N ARG A 223 -10.16 13.44 4.27
CA ARG A 223 -11.46 13.21 3.64
C ARG A 223 -12.28 12.22 4.46
N LEU A 224 -13.44 12.66 4.95
CA LEU A 224 -14.41 11.79 5.62
C LEU A 224 -15.28 11.14 4.55
N THR A 225 -15.41 9.83 4.61
CA THR A 225 -16.20 9.05 3.64
C THR A 225 -17.12 8.10 4.39
N ARG A 226 -18.17 7.60 3.74
CA ARG A 226 -19.05 6.56 4.28
C ARG A 226 -18.28 5.31 4.77
N HIS A 227 -17.13 5.01 4.15
CA HIS A 227 -16.27 3.87 4.49
C HIS A 227 -15.21 4.18 5.54
N ASN A 228 -14.89 5.45 5.76
CA ASN A 228 -13.88 5.87 6.72
C ASN A 228 -14.21 7.25 7.30
N LYS A 229 -14.71 7.25 8.53
CA LYS A 229 -15.06 8.44 9.32
C LYS A 229 -13.93 8.91 10.24
N SER A 230 -12.73 8.32 10.13
CA SER A 230 -11.60 8.67 11.00
C SER A 230 -11.10 10.08 10.73
N ARG A 231 -10.95 10.85 11.82
CA ARG A 231 -10.35 12.19 11.86
C ARG A 231 -8.86 12.15 12.24
N GLN A 232 -8.22 10.99 12.13
CA GLN A 232 -6.78 10.88 12.33
C GLN A 232 -6.02 11.57 11.19
N LEU A 233 -5.17 12.54 11.52
CA LEU A 233 -4.35 13.24 10.55
C LEU A 233 -3.21 12.34 10.04
N GLY A 234 -2.57 12.80 8.95
CA GLY A 234 -1.30 12.23 8.50
C GLY A 234 -0.23 12.31 9.59
N GLY A 235 0.74 11.39 9.56
CA GLY A 235 1.78 11.31 10.59
C GLY A 235 2.65 12.56 10.64
N PHE A 236 2.98 12.99 11.86
CA PHE A 236 3.97 14.02 12.14
C PHE A 236 5.33 13.36 12.39
N ARG A 237 6.40 13.97 11.89
CA ARG A 237 7.78 13.50 12.05
C ARG A 237 8.63 14.69 12.45
N ASP A 238 9.75 14.42 13.12
CA ASP A 238 10.78 15.41 13.42
C ASP A 238 10.20 16.67 14.11
N LEU A 239 9.22 16.49 15.01
CA LEU A 239 8.56 17.62 15.71
C LEU A 239 9.54 18.39 16.60
N ASP A 240 10.53 17.69 17.12
CA ASP A 240 11.68 18.22 17.84
C ASP A 240 12.53 19.18 16.99
N GLU A 241 12.51 19.09 15.66
CA GLU A 241 13.17 20.06 14.77
C GLU A 241 12.37 21.36 14.57
N LYS A 242 11.11 21.44 15.01
CA LYS A 242 10.23 22.62 14.92
C LYS A 242 10.20 23.25 13.51
N LEU A 243 9.96 22.43 12.49
CA LEU A 243 10.01 22.85 11.09
C LEU A 243 8.81 23.71 10.63
N PHE A 244 7.74 23.75 11.42
CA PHE A 244 6.55 24.58 11.20
C PHE A 244 6.07 25.21 12.52
N ASP A 245 5.36 26.33 12.42
CA ASP A 245 4.79 27.05 13.57
C ASP A 245 3.37 26.60 13.87
N TYR A 246 2.59 26.35 12.81
CA TYR A 246 1.19 25.93 12.92
C TYR A 246 0.88 24.76 11.99
N CYS A 247 -0.05 23.91 12.42
CA CYS A 247 -0.70 22.93 11.56
C CYS A 247 -2.09 23.43 11.15
N LEU A 248 -2.36 23.41 9.85
CA LEU A 248 -3.70 23.54 9.29
C LEU A 248 -4.30 22.14 9.10
N ALA A 249 -5.25 21.79 9.95
CA ALA A 249 -5.97 20.53 9.86
C ALA A 249 -7.28 20.74 9.09
N ILE A 250 -7.35 20.19 7.88
CA ILE A 250 -8.45 20.41 6.95
C ILE A 250 -9.30 19.15 6.86
N ILE A 251 -10.60 19.28 7.10
CA ILE A 251 -11.56 18.19 6.98
C ILE A 251 -12.44 18.44 5.76
N LEU A 252 -12.44 17.48 4.84
CA LEU A 252 -13.28 17.47 3.66
C LEU A 252 -14.41 16.44 3.81
N THR A 253 -15.56 16.71 3.20
CA THR A 253 -16.61 15.73 2.99
C THR A 253 -16.19 14.68 1.94
N GLU A 254 -17.03 13.66 1.71
CA GLU A 254 -16.77 12.61 0.72
C GLU A 254 -16.58 13.20 -0.69
N ASP A 255 -17.32 14.26 -0.99
CA ASP A 255 -17.34 14.97 -2.28
C ASP A 255 -16.33 16.13 -2.33
N PHE A 256 -15.30 16.08 -1.47
CA PHE A 256 -14.24 17.09 -1.38
C PHE A 256 -14.73 18.49 -0.99
N ILE A 257 -15.92 18.64 -0.41
CA ILE A 257 -16.37 19.95 0.08
C ILE A 257 -15.63 20.25 1.37
N LEU A 258 -15.13 21.49 1.52
CA LEU A 258 -14.53 21.94 2.77
C LEU A 258 -15.59 21.91 3.89
N ASN A 259 -15.40 21.03 4.87
CA ASN A 259 -16.28 20.91 6.02
C ASN A 259 -15.75 21.69 7.22
N GLU A 260 -14.45 21.57 7.50
CA GLU A 260 -13.80 22.26 8.61
C GLU A 260 -12.35 22.63 8.28
N MET A 261 -11.87 23.73 8.84
CA MET A 261 -10.45 24.07 8.86
C MET A 261 -10.06 24.53 10.26
N TRP A 262 -9.01 23.92 10.82
CA TRP A 262 -8.50 24.23 12.14
C TRP A 262 -7.06 24.69 12.08
N VAL A 263 -6.71 25.72 12.85
CA VAL A 263 -5.33 26.13 13.11
C VAL A 263 -4.92 25.67 14.50
N ILE A 264 -3.79 24.99 14.58
CA ILE A 264 -3.26 24.36 15.80
C ILE A 264 -1.77 24.70 15.90
N SER A 265 -1.32 25.27 17.03
CA SER A 265 0.10 25.56 17.21
C SER A 265 0.95 24.30 17.30
N HIS A 266 2.21 24.40 16.90
CA HIS A 266 3.19 23.33 17.02
C HIS A 266 3.23 22.71 18.44
N ASP A 267 3.21 23.54 19.48
CA ASP A 267 3.27 23.07 20.87
C ASP A 267 2.04 22.23 21.26
N ILE A 268 0.84 22.60 20.77
CA ILE A 268 -0.37 21.80 20.97
C ILE A 268 -0.29 20.50 20.18
N ILE A 269 0.27 20.51 18.96
CA ILE A 269 0.52 19.28 18.21
C ILE A 269 1.40 18.34 19.04
N CYS A 270 2.56 18.79 19.52
CA CYS A 270 3.46 17.99 20.35
C CYS A 270 2.80 17.45 21.63
N LYS A 271 1.92 18.24 22.26
CA LYS A 271 1.20 17.85 23.47
C LYS A 271 0.20 16.71 23.22
N TYR A 272 -0.41 16.66 22.05
CA TYR A 272 -1.53 15.75 21.74
C TYR A 272 -1.16 14.60 20.81
N THR A 273 -0.02 14.65 20.15
CA THR A 273 0.48 13.54 19.35
C THR A 273 0.83 12.34 20.22
N ARG A 274 0.79 11.15 19.60
CA ARG A 274 1.19 9.90 20.24
C ARG A 274 2.15 9.15 19.35
N ASP A 275 3.21 8.61 19.92
CA ASP A 275 4.17 7.80 19.18
C ASP A 275 3.52 6.59 18.52
N THR A 276 4.09 6.20 17.39
CA THR A 276 3.72 4.96 16.70
C THR A 276 4.97 4.11 16.49
N THR A 277 4.77 2.80 16.31
CA THR A 277 5.84 1.87 15.97
C THR A 277 6.44 2.08 14.58
N ARG A 278 5.95 3.07 13.81
CA ARG A 278 6.31 3.33 12.41
C ARG A 278 7.19 4.56 12.22
N GLY A 279 7.75 5.13 13.29
CA GLY A 279 8.65 6.27 13.21
C GLY A 279 7.95 7.59 12.84
N PHE A 280 6.69 7.73 13.23
CA PHE A 280 5.95 8.99 13.17
C PHE A 280 4.99 9.06 14.35
N GLN A 281 4.53 10.26 14.67
CA GLN A 281 3.52 10.48 15.69
C GLN A 281 2.16 10.73 15.06
N ARG A 282 1.11 10.15 15.66
CA ARG A 282 -0.28 10.29 15.20
C ARG A 282 -1.02 11.33 16.02
N LEU A 283 -1.89 12.08 15.37
CA LEU A 283 -2.84 12.99 16.01
C LEU A 283 -4.25 12.69 15.50
N VAL A 284 -5.24 12.74 16.39
CA VAL A 284 -6.66 12.63 16.04
C VAL A 284 -7.34 13.94 16.40
N LEU A 285 -8.11 14.52 15.47
CA LEU A 285 -8.96 15.67 15.79
C LEU A 285 -10.19 15.20 16.57
N ASP A 286 -10.05 15.10 17.89
CA ASP A 286 -11.10 14.69 18.82
C ASP A 286 -11.57 15.82 19.74
N GLY A 287 -12.66 15.59 20.47
CA GLY A 287 -13.27 16.61 21.31
C GLY A 287 -12.38 17.13 22.45
N LYS A 288 -11.29 16.44 22.80
CA LYS A 288 -10.34 16.95 23.81
C LYS A 288 -9.42 17.98 23.16
N LEU A 289 -8.80 17.63 22.03
CA LEU A 289 -7.94 18.55 21.28
C LEU A 289 -8.72 19.78 20.82
N LEU A 290 -9.92 19.59 20.28
CA LEU A 290 -10.74 20.69 19.73
C LEU A 290 -11.23 21.69 20.79
N LYS A 291 -11.15 21.35 22.08
CA LYS A 291 -11.48 22.24 23.20
C LYS A 291 -10.26 22.91 23.83
N GLU A 292 -9.05 22.56 23.40
CA GLU A 292 -7.82 23.14 23.94
C GLU A 292 -7.74 24.64 23.60
N ILE A 293 -7.34 25.45 24.59
CA ILE A 293 -7.11 26.87 24.38
C ILE A 293 -5.99 27.05 23.34
N GLY A 294 -6.28 27.83 22.30
CA GLY A 294 -5.35 28.06 21.19
C GLY A 294 -5.61 27.19 19.96
N VAL A 295 -6.49 26.19 20.04
CA VAL A 295 -7.05 25.52 18.86
C VAL A 295 -8.23 26.32 18.34
N LYS A 296 -8.15 26.81 17.11
CA LYS A 296 -9.21 27.65 16.52
C LYS A 296 -9.76 27.02 15.25
N ARG A 297 -11.08 26.94 15.18
CA ARG A 297 -11.79 26.67 13.93
C ARG A 297 -11.89 27.96 13.14
N ILE A 298 -11.42 27.93 11.89
CA ILE A 298 -11.42 29.09 10.98
C ILE A 298 -12.33 28.87 9.77
N PHE A 299 -12.89 27.67 9.62
CA PHE A 299 -13.98 27.32 8.71
C PHE A 299 -14.75 26.11 9.28
#